data_AF-A0A090I3Y9-F1
#
_entry.id   AF-A0A090I3Y9-F1
#
_cell.length_a   1.000
_cell.length_b   1.000
_cell.length_c   1.000
_cell.angle_alpha   90.00
_cell.angle_beta   90.00
_cell.angle_gamma   90.00
#
_symmetry.space_group_name_H-M   'P 1'
#
loop_
_entity.id
_entity.type
_entity.pdbx_description
1 polymer ?
#
loop_
_entity_poly.entity_id
_entity_poly.type
_entity_poly.pdbx_seq_one_letter_code
_entity_poly.pdbx_strand_id
1 'polypeptide(L)'
;MDEHVMEALGKAKIIIRDGKVVEVEEPQVAYCPLFHKYRGIEKITPQIIKENMEFRINDFGMCTNQRELKMADFLSFGISEILGTLLDEEIIQCAIIVCEGCGTVIVEDPELAQGIGGRVSGIISTTPLTELINSVGQDKVLNPENAEIDQVKGVLKAIDEGYTKIGVTIASADDAKSIREIESKHEGVKIYIFAVHTTATSYEDAEVLFEYADVITACASLQIRNLAAEKNAFSVGASIPIYAASNEGEKFLKLRIEKIGGIKEKKDAKIPDPLI
;
A
#
# COMPACT_ATOMS: atom_id res chain seq x y z
N MET A 1 -13.27 -3.34 -22.54
CA MET A 1 -13.73 -2.39 -21.53
C MET A 1 -12.92 -2.70 -20.31
N ASP A 2 -12.05 -1.78 -19.93
CA ASP A 2 -11.35 -1.89 -18.67
C ASP A 2 -12.30 -1.55 -17.52
N GLU A 3 -12.10 -2.22 -16.39
CA GLU A 3 -12.80 -1.96 -15.15
C GLU A 3 -11.82 -2.10 -13.99
N HIS A 4 -11.82 -1.08 -13.13
CA HIS A 4 -10.99 -1.01 -11.95
C HIS A 4 -11.89 -0.70 -10.76
N VAL A 5 -11.91 -1.61 -9.78
CA VAL A 5 -12.67 -1.47 -8.54
C VAL A 5 -11.68 -1.15 -7.43
N MET A 6 -11.89 -0.03 -6.76
CA MET A 6 -10.97 0.51 -5.77
C MET A 6 -11.68 0.81 -4.46
N GLU A 7 -10.90 0.87 -3.39
CA GLU A 7 -11.28 1.43 -2.11
C GLU A 7 -10.42 2.67 -1.84
N ALA A 8 -11.00 3.86 -1.87
CA ALA A 8 -10.25 5.09 -1.64
C ALA A 8 -11.02 6.04 -0.72
N LEU A 9 -10.30 7.04 -0.19
CA LEU A 9 -10.83 8.17 0.59
C LEU A 9 -11.98 7.79 1.52
N GLY A 10 -11.62 7.42 2.75
CA GLY A 10 -12.61 7.06 3.76
C GLY A 10 -13.34 5.76 3.50
N LYS A 11 -12.62 4.79 2.93
CA LYS A 11 -13.11 3.43 2.70
C LYS A 11 -14.30 3.36 1.74
N ALA A 12 -14.42 4.32 0.82
CA ALA A 12 -15.46 4.30 -0.20
C ALA A 12 -15.05 3.39 -1.37
N LYS A 13 -15.97 2.53 -1.79
CA LYS A 13 -15.82 1.77 -3.04
C LYS A 13 -16.02 2.69 -4.24
N ILE A 14 -15.16 2.52 -5.23
CA ILE A 14 -15.14 3.34 -6.44
C ILE A 14 -14.98 2.41 -7.64
N ILE A 15 -15.76 2.65 -8.69
CA ILE A 15 -15.63 1.92 -9.96
C ILE A 15 -15.19 2.91 -11.03
N ILE A 16 -14.10 2.57 -11.71
CA ILE A 16 -13.56 3.30 -12.86
C ILE A 16 -13.66 2.38 -14.08
N ARG A 17 -14.22 2.90 -15.18
CA ARG A 17 -14.28 2.21 -16.48
C ARG A 17 -13.82 3.14 -17.58
N ASP A 18 -12.94 2.65 -18.44
CA ASP A 18 -12.38 3.39 -19.57
C ASP A 18 -11.86 4.78 -19.13
N GLY A 19 -11.13 4.81 -18.01
CA GLY A 19 -10.58 6.04 -17.42
C GLY A 19 -11.64 7.02 -16.87
N LYS A 20 -12.87 6.59 -16.57
CA LYS A 20 -13.92 7.45 -16.02
C LYS A 20 -14.49 6.88 -14.73
N VAL A 21 -14.68 7.74 -13.73
CA VAL A 21 -15.36 7.38 -12.49
C VAL A 21 -16.86 7.20 -12.76
N VAL A 22 -17.34 5.96 -12.69
CA VAL A 22 -18.75 5.62 -12.98
C VAL A 22 -19.58 5.44 -11.71
N GLU A 23 -18.95 5.07 -10.60
CA GLU A 23 -19.63 4.85 -9.32
C GLU A 23 -18.73 5.23 -8.15
N VAL A 24 -19.34 5.83 -7.11
CA VAL A 24 -18.70 6.14 -5.83
C VAL A 24 -19.72 5.88 -4.73
N GLU A 25 -19.37 5.02 -3.78
CA GLU A 25 -20.18 4.74 -2.60
C GLU A 25 -19.95 5.79 -1.49
N GLU A 26 -20.83 5.76 -0.48
CA GLU A 26 -20.69 6.64 0.69
C GLU A 26 -19.44 6.29 1.51
N PRO A 27 -18.62 7.29 1.90
CA PRO A 27 -17.46 7.05 2.75
C PRO A 27 -17.89 6.70 4.18
N GLN A 28 -17.14 5.80 4.81
CA GLN A 28 -17.29 5.45 6.22
C GLN A 28 -16.49 6.39 7.13
N VAL A 29 -15.44 7.03 6.58
CA VAL A 29 -14.61 8.02 7.29
C VAL A 29 -14.84 9.40 6.67
N ALA A 30 -15.27 10.37 7.48
CA ALA A 30 -15.64 11.71 7.02
C ALA A 30 -14.44 12.66 6.90
N TYR A 31 -13.33 12.37 7.57
CA TYR A 31 -12.14 13.21 7.57
C TYR A 31 -10.86 12.39 7.53
N CYS A 32 -9.88 12.84 6.73
CA CYS A 32 -8.55 12.27 6.72
C CYS A 32 -7.49 13.39 6.69
N PRO A 33 -6.57 13.44 7.66
CA PRO A 33 -5.56 14.50 7.77
C PRO A 33 -4.57 14.51 6.59
N LEU A 34 -4.35 13.37 5.95
CA LEU A 34 -3.53 13.28 4.74
C LEU A 34 -4.20 14.01 3.57
N PHE A 35 -5.47 13.72 3.30
CA PHE A 35 -6.22 14.37 2.23
C PHE A 35 -6.48 15.85 2.53
N HIS A 36 -6.71 16.23 3.79
CA HIS A 36 -6.75 17.64 4.16
C HIS A 36 -5.44 18.35 3.80
N LYS A 37 -4.28 17.81 4.22
CA LYS A 37 -2.99 18.45 4.00
C LYS A 37 -2.65 18.64 2.52
N TYR A 38 -2.87 17.62 1.69
CA TYR A 38 -2.41 17.60 0.30
C TYR A 38 -3.46 17.98 -0.74
N ARG A 39 -4.75 18.01 -0.35
CA ARG A 39 -5.87 18.29 -1.26
C ARG A 39 -6.87 19.29 -0.70
N GLY A 40 -6.68 19.80 0.52
CA GLY A 40 -7.62 20.74 1.15
C GLY A 40 -8.98 20.13 1.50
N ILE A 41 -9.07 18.80 1.54
CA ILE A 41 -10.35 18.10 1.79
C ILE A 41 -10.67 18.15 3.29
N GLU A 42 -11.65 18.98 3.66
CA GLU A 42 -12.12 19.10 5.05
C GLU A 42 -13.21 18.08 5.40
N LYS A 43 -14.01 17.67 4.42
CA LYS A 43 -15.03 16.64 4.57
C LYS A 43 -15.04 15.75 3.33
N ILE A 44 -14.97 14.45 3.56
CA ILE A 44 -15.03 13.43 2.53
C ILE A 44 -16.51 13.17 2.22
N THR A 45 -16.87 13.29 0.95
CA THR A 45 -18.21 13.00 0.41
C THR A 45 -18.06 12.31 -0.94
N PRO A 46 -19.07 11.58 -1.45
CA PRO A 46 -18.98 10.93 -2.76
C PRO A 46 -18.56 11.87 -3.90
N GLN A 47 -19.05 13.12 -3.86
CA GLN A 47 -18.68 14.14 -4.86
C GLN A 47 -17.19 14.52 -4.78
N ILE A 48 -16.66 14.77 -3.58
CA ILE A 48 -15.24 15.08 -3.38
C ILE A 48 -14.34 13.89 -3.74
N ILE A 49 -14.80 12.67 -3.45
CA ILE A 49 -14.08 11.46 -3.83
C ILE A 49 -14.00 11.35 -5.35
N LYS A 50 -15.13 11.53 -6.06
CA LYS A 50 -15.17 11.53 -7.52
C LYS A 50 -14.20 12.55 -8.10
N GLU A 51 -14.26 13.81 -7.64
CA GLU A 51 -13.36 14.87 -8.08
C GLU A 51 -11.88 14.53 -7.81
N ASN A 52 -11.58 13.91 -6.66
CA ASN A 52 -10.22 13.49 -6.36
C ASN A 52 -9.73 12.39 -7.29
N MET A 53 -10.58 11.42 -7.61
CA MET A 53 -10.20 10.32 -8.50
C MET A 53 -10.06 10.81 -9.94
N GLU A 54 -10.97 11.65 -10.43
CA GLU A 54 -10.84 12.31 -11.74
C GLU A 54 -9.58 13.16 -11.82
N PHE A 55 -9.20 13.87 -10.74
CA PHE A 55 -7.93 14.55 -10.66
C PHE A 55 -6.74 13.59 -10.84
N ARG A 56 -6.72 12.44 -10.16
CA ARG A 56 -5.62 11.47 -10.27
C ARG A 56 -5.52 10.84 -11.66
N ILE A 57 -6.66 10.52 -12.27
CA ILE A 57 -6.73 10.03 -13.65
C ILE A 57 -6.12 11.08 -14.59
N ASN A 58 -6.51 12.35 -14.47
CA ASN A 58 -6.01 13.42 -15.33
C ASN A 58 -4.54 13.80 -15.06
N ASP A 59 -4.09 13.74 -13.80
CA ASP A 59 -2.76 14.19 -13.37
C ASP A 59 -1.67 13.18 -13.73
N PHE A 60 -1.91 11.88 -13.52
CA PHE A 60 -0.87 10.86 -13.71
C PHE A 60 -1.38 9.58 -14.41
N GLY A 61 -2.56 9.63 -15.03
CA GLY A 61 -3.07 8.53 -15.86
C GLY A 61 -3.52 7.30 -15.08
N MET A 62 -3.84 7.42 -13.78
CA MET A 62 -4.33 6.31 -12.96
C MET A 62 -5.47 5.56 -13.65
N CYS A 63 -5.43 4.22 -13.63
CA CYS A 63 -6.44 3.37 -14.29
C CYS A 63 -6.55 3.59 -15.82
N THR A 64 -5.45 3.97 -16.48
CA THR A 64 -5.38 4.12 -17.93
C THR A 64 -4.01 3.69 -18.46
N ASN A 65 -3.90 3.51 -19.78
CA ASN A 65 -2.62 3.27 -20.45
C ASN A 65 -1.65 4.46 -20.42
N GLN A 66 -2.06 5.63 -19.93
CA GLN A 66 -1.23 6.83 -19.81
C GLN A 66 -0.59 6.95 -18.42
N ARG A 67 -0.62 5.87 -17.63
CA ARG A 67 -0.14 5.86 -16.26
C ARG A 67 1.36 6.18 -16.17
N GLU A 68 1.68 7.23 -15.42
CA GLU A 68 3.05 7.54 -15.02
C GLU A 68 3.53 6.50 -13.99
N LEU A 69 4.44 5.62 -14.41
CA LEU A 69 4.88 4.47 -13.60
C LEU A 69 5.98 4.80 -12.58
N LYS A 70 6.81 5.81 -12.84
CA LYS A 70 7.95 6.17 -11.99
C LYS A 70 7.72 7.54 -11.38
N MET A 71 7.89 7.66 -10.07
CA MET A 71 7.70 8.92 -9.37
C MET A 71 8.71 9.05 -8.21
N ALA A 72 9.00 10.30 -7.84
CA ALA A 72 9.73 10.58 -6.60
C ALA A 72 8.82 10.44 -5.37
N ASP A 73 9.42 10.42 -4.18
CA ASP A 73 8.73 10.39 -2.89
C ASP A 73 7.63 11.47 -2.82
N PHE A 74 6.43 11.04 -2.42
CA PHE A 74 5.29 11.94 -2.23
C PHE A 74 5.14 12.35 -0.76
N LEU A 75 5.39 11.42 0.15
CA LEU A 75 5.30 11.60 1.60
C LEU A 75 6.67 11.47 2.27
N SER A 76 6.76 11.96 3.50
CA SER A 76 7.92 11.65 4.35
C SER A 76 7.91 10.20 4.81
N PHE A 77 6.71 9.67 5.09
CA PHE A 77 6.47 8.30 5.52
C PHE A 77 5.24 7.74 4.81
N GLY A 78 5.44 6.58 4.18
CA GLY A 78 4.43 5.74 3.56
C GLY A 78 5.09 4.39 3.26
N ILE A 79 4.27 3.37 2.99
CA ILE A 79 4.80 2.02 2.76
C ILE A 79 5.61 1.95 1.48
N SER A 80 5.18 2.63 0.41
CA SER A 80 5.99 2.74 -0.80
C SER A 80 7.31 3.43 -0.50
N GLU A 81 7.34 4.57 0.21
CA GLU A 81 8.58 5.28 0.56
C GLU A 81 9.56 4.41 1.38
N ILE A 82 9.03 3.57 2.27
CA ILE A 82 9.84 2.60 3.01
C ILE A 82 10.39 1.54 2.06
N LEU A 83 9.55 0.91 1.23
CA LEU A 83 9.98 -0.09 0.26
C LEU A 83 11.03 0.45 -0.72
N GLY A 84 10.82 1.65 -1.26
CA GLY A 84 11.80 2.32 -2.12
C GLY A 84 13.12 2.57 -1.39
N THR A 85 13.07 2.94 -0.10
CA THR A 85 14.28 3.03 0.73
C THR A 85 14.98 1.68 0.88
N LEU A 86 14.24 0.58 1.08
CA LEU A 86 14.83 -0.75 1.23
C LEU A 86 15.40 -1.30 -0.08
N LEU A 87 14.80 -0.97 -1.22
CA LEU A 87 15.32 -1.29 -2.55
C LEU A 87 16.61 -0.49 -2.85
N ASP A 88 16.59 0.82 -2.60
CA ASP A 88 17.76 1.70 -2.79
C ASP A 88 18.99 1.24 -1.97
N GLU A 89 18.76 0.80 -0.74
CA GLU A 89 19.80 0.34 0.19
C GLU A 89 20.12 -1.16 0.05
N GLU A 90 19.58 -1.83 -0.98
CA GLU A 90 19.76 -3.26 -1.29
C GLU A 90 19.45 -4.21 -0.10
N ILE A 91 18.56 -3.77 0.81
CA ILE A 91 18.07 -4.57 1.93
C ILE A 91 17.08 -5.63 1.44
N ILE A 92 16.24 -5.25 0.48
CA ILE A 92 15.40 -6.16 -0.30
C ILE A 92 15.83 -6.12 -1.77
N GLN A 93 15.63 -7.23 -2.46
CA GLN A 93 15.94 -7.35 -3.90
C GLN A 93 14.73 -6.99 -4.75
N CYS A 94 13.52 -7.28 -4.26
CA CYS A 94 12.28 -6.93 -4.94
C CYS A 94 11.15 -6.65 -3.94
N ALA A 95 10.13 -5.94 -4.42
CA ALA A 95 8.87 -5.69 -3.74
C ALA A 95 7.70 -6.28 -4.53
N ILE A 96 6.82 -7.01 -3.85
CA ILE A 96 5.56 -7.53 -4.39
C ILE A 96 4.45 -6.57 -4.01
N ILE A 97 3.94 -5.85 -5.01
CA ILE A 97 2.94 -4.78 -4.83
C ILE A 97 1.86 -4.86 -5.91
N VAL A 98 0.77 -4.12 -5.73
CA VAL A 98 -0.35 -4.11 -6.66
C VAL A 98 -0.29 -2.86 -7.54
N CYS A 99 -0.45 -3.04 -8.85
CA CYS A 99 -0.58 -1.95 -9.82
C CYS A 99 -1.91 -2.08 -10.58
N GLU A 100 -2.70 -1.02 -10.63
CA GLU A 100 -3.91 -1.00 -11.43
C GLU A 100 -3.58 -1.25 -12.90
N GLY A 101 -4.33 -2.11 -13.58
CA GLY A 101 -4.00 -2.53 -14.95
C GLY A 101 -3.01 -3.67 -15.07
N CYS A 102 -2.29 -4.03 -13.99
CA CYS A 102 -1.31 -5.12 -14.00
C CYS A 102 -1.65 -6.22 -12.98
N GLY A 103 -2.33 -5.90 -11.88
CA GLY A 103 -2.54 -6.84 -10.78
C GLY A 103 -1.33 -6.87 -9.85
N THR A 104 -0.94 -8.05 -9.39
CA THR A 104 0.28 -8.25 -8.59
C THR A 104 1.52 -8.19 -9.47
N VAL A 105 2.49 -7.38 -9.07
CA VAL A 105 3.74 -7.15 -9.81
C VAL A 105 4.96 -7.28 -8.90
N ILE A 106 6.07 -7.75 -9.48
CA ILE A 106 7.40 -7.78 -8.89
C ILE A 106 8.12 -6.50 -9.31
N VAL A 107 8.59 -5.71 -8.35
CA VAL A 107 9.27 -4.44 -8.59
C VAL A 107 10.65 -4.44 -7.96
N GLU A 108 11.67 -4.11 -8.76
CA GLU A 108 13.06 -3.95 -8.32
C GLU A 108 13.47 -2.47 -8.24
N ASP A 109 12.77 -1.60 -8.98
CA ASP A 109 13.09 -0.19 -9.09
C ASP A 109 12.37 0.64 -7.99
N PRO A 110 13.12 1.34 -7.12
CA PRO A 110 12.59 2.25 -6.10
C PRO A 110 11.60 3.29 -6.63
N GLU A 111 11.86 3.89 -7.80
CA GLU A 111 10.97 4.91 -8.39
C GLU A 111 9.69 4.29 -8.94
N LEU A 112 9.78 3.07 -9.47
CA LEU A 112 8.61 2.30 -9.88
C LEU A 112 7.74 1.94 -8.67
N ALA A 113 8.37 1.49 -7.56
CA ALA A 113 7.66 1.18 -6.34
C ALA A 113 6.91 2.41 -5.78
N GLN A 114 7.52 3.60 -5.85
CA GLN A 114 6.82 4.85 -5.54
C GLN A 114 5.70 5.15 -6.51
N GLY A 115 5.96 5.07 -7.82
CA GLY A 115 4.99 5.50 -8.81
C GLY A 115 3.71 4.69 -8.77
N ILE A 116 3.79 3.37 -8.57
CA ILE A 116 2.61 2.51 -8.47
C ILE A 116 2.02 2.43 -7.05
N GLY A 117 2.82 2.64 -5.99
CA GLY A 117 2.33 2.54 -4.61
C GLY A 117 1.91 3.87 -3.97
N GLY A 118 2.69 4.94 -4.14
CA GLY A 118 2.67 6.12 -3.26
C GLY A 118 1.46 7.04 -3.41
N ARG A 119 0.78 6.99 -4.56
CA ARG A 119 -0.42 7.81 -4.85
C ARG A 119 -1.68 6.99 -5.12
N VAL A 120 -1.59 5.67 -4.90
CA VAL A 120 -2.65 4.70 -5.19
C VAL A 120 -3.37 4.33 -3.90
N SER A 121 -4.67 4.07 -4.01
CA SER A 121 -5.52 3.63 -2.89
C SER A 121 -5.75 2.12 -2.97
N GLY A 122 -6.72 1.55 -2.26
CA GLY A 122 -6.97 0.12 -2.31
C GLY A 122 -7.42 -0.30 -3.69
N ILE A 123 -6.88 -1.39 -4.21
CA ILE A 123 -7.33 -2.00 -5.47
C ILE A 123 -8.00 -3.33 -5.08
N ILE A 124 -9.30 -3.42 -5.32
CA ILE A 124 -10.11 -4.62 -5.05
C ILE A 124 -10.02 -5.56 -6.24
N SER A 125 -10.18 -5.03 -7.45
CA SER A 125 -10.03 -5.77 -8.71
C SER A 125 -9.64 -4.84 -9.84
N THR A 126 -9.06 -5.41 -10.89
CA THR A 126 -8.52 -4.63 -12.01
C THR A 126 -8.52 -5.50 -13.27
N THR A 127 -8.72 -4.89 -14.44
CA THR A 127 -8.55 -5.56 -15.73
C THR A 127 -7.20 -5.23 -16.35
N PRO A 128 -6.64 -6.10 -17.21
CA PRO A 128 -5.35 -5.86 -17.83
C PRO A 128 -5.34 -4.62 -18.73
N LEU A 129 -4.31 -3.80 -18.56
CA LEU A 129 -3.96 -2.66 -19.41
C LEU A 129 -2.65 -3.00 -20.14
N THR A 130 -2.76 -3.41 -21.41
CA THR A 130 -1.67 -4.04 -22.16
C THR A 130 -0.41 -3.17 -22.24
N GLU A 131 -0.56 -1.88 -22.49
CA GLU A 131 0.54 -0.94 -22.58
C GLU A 131 1.26 -0.79 -21.24
N LEU A 132 0.51 -0.85 -20.14
CA LEU A 132 1.07 -0.78 -18.80
C LEU A 132 1.82 -2.05 -18.42
N ILE A 133 1.22 -3.22 -18.70
CA ILE A 133 1.84 -4.53 -18.51
C ILE A 133 3.16 -4.62 -19.31
N ASN A 134 3.16 -4.15 -20.56
CA ASN A 134 4.38 -4.13 -21.38
C ASN A 134 5.45 -3.18 -20.82
N SER A 135 5.03 -2.08 -20.20
CA SER A 135 5.94 -1.09 -19.59
C SER A 135 6.54 -1.59 -18.27
N VAL A 136 5.76 -2.34 -17.46
CA VAL A 136 6.23 -2.99 -16.24
C VAL A 136 7.10 -4.22 -16.56
N GLY A 137 6.80 -4.92 -17.64
CA GLY A 137 7.41 -6.18 -18.04
C GLY A 137 6.45 -7.34 -17.79
N GLN A 138 6.14 -8.11 -18.83
CA GLN A 138 5.18 -9.23 -18.73
C GLN A 138 5.65 -10.30 -17.76
N ASP A 139 6.96 -10.54 -17.69
CA ASP A 139 7.59 -11.46 -16.74
C ASP A 139 7.49 -10.98 -15.29
N LYS A 140 7.35 -9.67 -15.06
CA LYS A 140 7.19 -9.06 -13.73
C LYS A 140 5.75 -9.04 -13.24
N VAL A 141 4.79 -9.32 -14.10
CA VAL A 141 3.37 -9.37 -13.76
C VAL A 141 2.98 -10.81 -13.42
N LEU A 142 2.24 -11.02 -12.32
CA LEU A 142 1.83 -12.34 -11.88
C LEU A 142 1.00 -13.06 -12.96
N ASN A 143 0.00 -12.35 -13.49
CA ASN A 143 -0.89 -12.87 -14.52
C ASN A 143 -1.24 -11.76 -15.54
N PRO A 144 -0.44 -11.62 -16.62
CA PRO A 144 -0.67 -10.62 -17.66
C PRO A 144 -2.03 -10.71 -18.36
N GLU A 145 -2.67 -11.88 -18.36
CA GLU A 145 -3.91 -12.10 -19.12
C GLU A 145 -5.15 -11.55 -18.41
N ASN A 146 -5.13 -11.51 -17.08
CA ASN A 146 -6.30 -11.11 -16.29
C ASN A 146 -6.01 -10.08 -15.18
N ALA A 147 -4.75 -9.68 -15.01
CA ALA A 147 -4.30 -8.76 -13.97
C ALA A 147 -4.68 -9.21 -12.53
N GLU A 148 -4.48 -10.51 -12.25
CA GLU A 148 -4.76 -11.12 -10.95
C GLU A 148 -4.05 -10.40 -9.80
N ILE A 149 -4.80 -10.17 -8.71
CA ILE A 149 -4.28 -9.66 -7.44
C ILE A 149 -4.21 -10.82 -6.46
N ASP A 150 -3.00 -11.35 -6.26
CA ASP A 150 -2.69 -12.41 -5.31
C ASP A 150 -1.24 -12.29 -4.81
N GLN A 151 -1.09 -11.82 -3.58
CA GLN A 151 0.20 -11.45 -3.03
C GLN A 151 1.01 -12.69 -2.64
N VAL A 152 0.30 -13.75 -2.23
CA VAL A 152 0.87 -15.04 -1.88
C VAL A 152 1.51 -15.69 -3.11
N LYS A 153 0.79 -15.72 -4.24
CA LYS A 153 1.35 -16.19 -5.52
C LYS A 153 2.44 -15.28 -6.06
N GLY A 154 2.33 -13.96 -5.87
CA GLY A 154 3.39 -13.02 -6.21
C GLY A 154 4.70 -13.32 -5.49
N VAL A 155 4.63 -13.64 -4.19
CA VAL A 155 5.79 -14.09 -3.39
C VAL A 155 6.37 -15.40 -3.92
N LEU A 156 5.52 -16.41 -4.21
CA LEU A 156 5.98 -17.69 -4.76
C LEU A 156 6.69 -17.50 -6.10
N LYS A 157 6.12 -16.71 -7.01
CA LYS A 157 6.73 -16.37 -8.30
C LYS A 157 8.10 -15.73 -8.11
N ALA A 158 8.26 -14.82 -7.16
CA ALA A 158 9.55 -14.21 -6.87
C ALA A 158 10.58 -15.22 -6.33
N ILE A 159 10.16 -16.14 -5.46
CA ILE A 159 11.04 -17.21 -4.98
C ILE A 159 11.49 -18.10 -6.15
N ASP A 160 10.58 -18.48 -7.03
CA ASP A 160 10.87 -19.30 -8.22
C ASP A 160 11.84 -18.61 -9.19
N GLU A 161 11.82 -17.27 -9.23
CA GLU A 161 12.77 -16.44 -9.98
C GLU A 161 14.13 -16.25 -9.27
N GLY A 162 14.27 -16.76 -8.04
CA GLY A 162 15.52 -16.77 -7.29
C GLY A 162 15.72 -15.59 -6.32
N TYR A 163 14.68 -14.78 -6.07
CA TYR A 163 14.77 -13.74 -5.04
C TYR A 163 14.80 -14.37 -3.63
N THR A 164 15.69 -13.86 -2.79
CA THR A 164 15.90 -14.33 -1.41
C THR A 164 15.59 -13.27 -0.36
N LYS A 165 15.50 -11.99 -0.73
CA LYS A 165 15.04 -10.91 0.17
C LYS A 165 13.90 -10.14 -0.48
N ILE A 166 12.68 -10.35 0.00
CA ILE A 166 11.46 -9.91 -0.66
C ILE A 166 10.67 -9.01 0.29
N GLY A 167 10.29 -7.81 -0.15
CA GLY A 167 9.23 -7.03 0.50
C GLY A 167 7.87 -7.37 -0.11
N VAL A 168 6.80 -7.42 0.67
CA VAL A 168 5.44 -7.65 0.13
C VAL A 168 4.42 -6.79 0.86
N THR A 169 3.56 -6.11 0.11
CA THR A 169 2.40 -5.42 0.68
C THR A 169 1.20 -6.33 0.71
N ILE A 170 0.47 -6.38 1.83
CA ILE A 170 -0.76 -7.16 1.98
C ILE A 170 -1.89 -6.29 2.51
N ALA A 171 -3.13 -6.69 2.23
CA ALA A 171 -4.34 -6.07 2.76
C ALA A 171 -5.19 -7.03 3.61
N SER A 172 -4.76 -8.29 3.78
CA SER A 172 -5.47 -9.31 4.57
C SER A 172 -4.55 -9.98 5.59
N ALA A 173 -5.11 -10.33 6.74
CA ALA A 173 -4.40 -11.04 7.80
C ALA A 173 -4.05 -12.49 7.41
N ASP A 174 -4.88 -13.12 6.60
CA ASP A 174 -4.65 -14.49 6.11
C ASP A 174 -3.48 -14.58 5.12
N ASP A 175 -3.26 -13.54 4.30
CA ASP A 175 -2.05 -13.46 3.47
C ASP A 175 -0.80 -13.43 4.34
N ALA A 176 -0.82 -12.70 5.46
CA ALA A 176 0.34 -12.61 6.37
C ALA A 176 0.73 -14.00 6.90
N LYS A 177 -0.25 -14.80 7.36
CA LYS A 177 -0.05 -16.17 7.82
C LYS A 177 0.50 -17.06 6.70
N SER A 178 -0.15 -17.02 5.54
CA SER A 178 0.21 -17.85 4.38
C SER A 178 1.64 -17.58 3.91
N ILE A 179 2.04 -16.30 3.87
CA ILE A 179 3.39 -15.88 3.48
C ILE A 179 4.42 -16.36 4.51
N ARG A 180 4.11 -16.32 5.81
CA ARG A 180 5.01 -16.85 6.86
C ARG A 180 5.18 -18.36 6.78
N GLU A 181 4.12 -19.09 6.45
CA GLU A 181 4.22 -20.53 6.17
C GLU A 181 5.10 -20.81 4.95
N ILE A 182 4.99 -20.00 3.88
CA ILE A 182 5.85 -20.09 2.71
C ILE A 182 7.31 -19.82 3.10
N GLU A 183 7.58 -18.73 3.82
CA GLU A 183 8.93 -18.39 4.28
C GLU A 183 9.57 -19.54 5.06
N SER A 184 8.80 -20.19 5.96
CA SER A 184 9.28 -21.31 6.77
C SER A 184 9.71 -22.55 5.96
N LYS A 185 9.21 -22.69 4.72
CA LYS A 185 9.48 -23.82 3.83
C LYS A 185 10.62 -23.53 2.84
N HIS A 186 11.09 -22.29 2.75
CA HIS A 186 12.12 -21.86 1.81
C HIS A 186 13.36 -21.36 2.57
N GLU A 187 14.30 -22.28 2.80
CA GLU A 187 15.56 -21.96 3.47
C GLU A 187 16.36 -20.90 2.69
N GLY A 188 16.91 -19.92 3.41
CA GLY A 188 17.66 -18.81 2.82
C GLY A 188 16.80 -17.67 2.26
N VAL A 189 15.47 -17.83 2.20
CA VAL A 189 14.54 -16.76 1.80
C VAL A 189 14.07 -15.99 3.04
N LYS A 190 14.03 -14.66 2.92
CA LYS A 190 13.47 -13.71 3.89
C LYS A 190 12.41 -12.83 3.23
N ILE A 191 11.24 -12.81 3.86
CA ILE A 191 10.08 -12.06 3.37
C ILE A 191 9.67 -11.05 4.44
N TYR A 192 9.59 -9.79 4.04
CA TYR A 192 9.20 -8.69 4.89
C TYR A 192 7.79 -8.22 4.52
N ILE A 193 6.88 -8.26 5.49
CA ILE A 193 5.45 -8.10 5.28
C ILE A 193 5.00 -6.70 5.72
N PHE A 194 4.39 -5.96 4.80
CA PHE A 194 3.91 -4.60 5.00
C PHE A 194 2.38 -4.58 4.89
N ALA A 195 1.67 -4.43 6.01
CA ALA A 195 0.22 -4.34 6.03
C ALA A 195 -0.25 -2.93 5.63
N VAL A 196 -1.07 -2.86 4.57
CA VAL A 196 -1.67 -1.66 3.99
C VAL A 196 -3.20 -1.73 4.00
N HIS A 197 -3.86 -0.59 3.81
CA HIS A 197 -5.34 -0.50 3.75
C HIS A 197 -6.08 -1.13 4.93
N THR A 198 -5.56 -0.93 6.14
CA THR A 198 -6.05 -1.52 7.39
C THR A 198 -7.28 -0.81 7.99
N THR A 199 -7.94 0.09 7.25
CA THR A 199 -9.12 0.79 7.78
C THR A 199 -10.25 -0.20 7.98
N ALA A 200 -10.89 -0.16 9.17
CA ALA A 200 -11.92 -1.11 9.60
C ALA A 200 -11.42 -2.57 9.74
N THR A 201 -10.12 -2.79 9.97
CA THR A 201 -9.60 -4.11 10.35
C THR A 201 -10.21 -4.54 11.68
N SER A 202 -10.67 -5.80 11.73
CA SER A 202 -11.22 -6.42 12.94
C SER A 202 -10.16 -6.53 14.05
N TYR A 203 -10.58 -6.81 15.28
CA TYR A 203 -9.62 -7.00 16.37
C TYR A 203 -8.77 -8.26 16.13
N GLU A 204 -9.43 -9.35 15.71
CA GLU A 204 -8.81 -10.64 15.42
C GLU A 204 -7.79 -10.53 14.28
N ASP A 205 -8.13 -9.85 13.19
CA ASP A 205 -7.20 -9.60 12.09
C ASP A 205 -6.05 -8.69 12.53
N ALA A 206 -6.33 -7.69 13.38
CA ALA A 206 -5.30 -6.80 13.88
C ALA A 206 -4.28 -7.55 14.77
N GLU A 207 -4.72 -8.49 15.61
CA GLU A 207 -3.82 -9.37 16.37
C GLU A 207 -2.93 -10.19 15.44
N VAL A 208 -3.52 -10.81 14.41
CA VAL A 208 -2.79 -11.58 13.41
C VAL A 208 -1.77 -10.70 12.68
N LEU A 209 -2.13 -9.49 12.29
CA LEU A 209 -1.21 -8.59 11.63
C LEU A 209 -0.02 -8.23 12.54
N PHE A 210 -0.26 -7.95 13.83
CA PHE A 210 0.82 -7.69 14.78
C PHE A 210 1.71 -8.91 15.06
N GLU A 211 1.20 -10.12 14.88
CA GLU A 211 1.96 -11.36 15.06
C GLU A 211 2.83 -11.68 13.82
N TYR A 212 2.29 -11.48 12.61
CA TYR A 212 2.92 -11.97 11.39
C TYR A 212 3.50 -10.87 10.48
N ALA A 213 3.04 -9.62 10.56
CA ALA A 213 3.60 -8.53 9.74
C ALA A 213 4.85 -7.90 10.38
N ASP A 214 5.63 -7.18 9.56
CA ASP A 214 6.79 -6.41 10.05
C ASP A 214 6.43 -4.94 10.25
N VAL A 215 5.68 -4.37 9.32
CA VAL A 215 5.28 -2.96 9.31
C VAL A 215 3.79 -2.86 9.03
N ILE A 216 3.09 -2.03 9.79
CA ILE A 216 1.63 -1.89 9.71
C ILE A 216 1.27 -0.42 9.63
N THR A 217 0.61 0.04 8.56
CA THR A 217 -0.04 1.36 8.61
C THR A 217 -1.36 1.27 9.34
N ALA A 218 -1.71 2.31 10.10
CA ALA A 218 -2.93 2.31 10.91
C ALA A 218 -4.15 2.91 10.20
N CYS A 219 -3.96 3.78 9.20
CA CYS A 219 -5.04 4.53 8.56
C CYS A 219 -6.12 5.02 9.56
N ALA A 220 -7.41 4.75 9.31
CA ALA A 220 -8.49 5.04 10.25
C ALA A 220 -8.87 3.82 11.12
N SER A 221 -8.04 2.79 11.18
CA SER A 221 -8.26 1.56 11.97
C SER A 221 -8.26 1.84 13.46
N LEU A 222 -9.39 1.60 14.13
CA LEU A 222 -9.46 1.70 15.59
C LEU A 222 -8.63 0.59 16.26
N GLN A 223 -8.77 -0.65 15.79
CA GLN A 223 -8.18 -1.81 16.46
C GLN A 223 -6.66 -1.85 16.35
N ILE A 224 -6.10 -1.52 15.18
CA ILE A 224 -4.64 -1.44 15.01
C ILE A 224 -4.04 -0.38 15.94
N ARG A 225 -4.70 0.78 16.09
CA ARG A 225 -4.23 1.86 16.98
C ARG A 225 -4.28 1.46 18.46
N ASN A 226 -5.33 0.77 18.89
CA ASN A 226 -5.46 0.29 20.27
C ASN A 226 -4.38 -0.75 20.60
N LEU A 227 -4.24 -1.78 19.76
CA LEU A 227 -3.24 -2.83 19.95
C LEU A 227 -1.81 -2.29 19.90
N ALA A 228 -1.53 -1.32 19.02
CA ALA A 228 -0.24 -0.65 18.99
C ALA A 228 0.09 0.03 20.33
N ALA A 229 -0.89 0.69 20.95
CA ALA A 229 -0.72 1.35 22.25
C ALA A 229 -0.50 0.34 23.37
N GLU A 230 -1.26 -0.76 23.40
CA GLU A 230 -1.10 -1.85 24.37
C GLU A 230 0.27 -2.52 24.27
N LYS A 231 0.78 -2.72 23.04
CA LYS A 231 2.10 -3.31 22.77
C LYS A 231 3.25 -2.31 22.90
N ASN A 232 2.95 -1.03 23.13
CA ASN A 232 3.92 0.07 23.09
C ASN A 232 4.79 0.04 21.81
N ALA A 233 4.14 -0.19 20.67
CA ALA A 233 4.80 -0.38 19.39
C ALA A 233 5.50 0.91 18.95
N PHE A 234 6.75 0.78 18.48
CA PHE A 234 7.46 1.90 17.87
C PHE A 234 6.69 2.38 16.64
N SER A 235 6.61 3.71 16.46
CA SER A 235 5.84 4.29 15.36
C SER A 235 6.45 5.56 14.79
N VAL A 236 6.11 5.83 13.54
CA VAL A 236 6.37 7.09 12.84
C VAL A 236 5.07 7.66 12.31
N GLY A 237 5.01 8.99 12.18
CA GLY A 237 3.83 9.71 11.70
C GLY A 237 2.79 9.95 12.80
N ALA A 238 2.47 11.22 13.06
CA ALA A 238 1.56 11.58 14.15
C ALA A 238 0.07 11.43 13.77
N SER A 239 -0.30 11.83 12.55
CA SER A 239 -1.70 11.82 12.08
C SER A 239 -2.16 10.43 11.59
N ILE A 240 -1.32 9.80 10.78
CA ILE A 240 -1.52 8.44 10.26
C ILE A 240 -0.25 7.66 10.61
N PRO A 241 -0.26 6.95 11.75
CA PRO A 241 0.92 6.25 12.21
C PRO A 241 1.21 5.01 11.34
N ILE A 242 2.50 4.70 11.24
CA ILE A 242 3.03 3.44 10.74
C ILE A 242 3.77 2.80 11.92
N TYR A 243 3.35 1.60 12.28
CA TYR A 243 3.85 0.84 13.43
C TYR A 243 4.86 -0.20 12.97
N ALA A 244 5.89 -0.40 13.79
CA ALA A 244 6.74 -1.58 13.74
C ALA A 244 6.05 -2.71 14.52
N ALA A 245 5.78 -3.83 13.84
CA ALA A 245 5.27 -5.06 14.46
C ALA A 245 6.39 -6.07 14.73
N SER A 246 7.56 -5.88 14.11
CA SER A 246 8.75 -6.71 14.34
C SER A 246 10.01 -5.87 14.56
N ASN A 247 11.09 -6.52 15.01
CA ASN A 247 12.41 -5.90 15.14
C ASN A 247 12.96 -5.40 13.79
N GLU A 248 12.68 -6.12 12.69
CA GLU A 248 13.08 -5.69 11.34
C GLU A 248 12.25 -4.49 10.89
N GLY A 249 10.93 -4.50 11.17
CA GLY A 249 10.07 -3.34 10.94
C GLY A 249 10.58 -2.08 11.64
N GLU A 250 11.02 -2.19 12.90
CA GLU A 250 11.59 -1.05 13.63
C GLU A 250 12.86 -0.52 12.95
N LYS A 251 13.74 -1.41 12.47
CA LYS A 251 14.94 -1.02 11.71
C LYS A 251 14.57 -0.29 10.43
N PHE A 252 13.56 -0.76 9.69
CA PHE A 252 13.11 -0.12 8.45
C PHE A 252 12.56 1.29 8.69
N LEU A 253 11.76 1.45 9.75
CA LEU A 253 11.25 2.78 10.12
C LEU A 253 12.39 3.72 10.53
N LYS A 254 13.39 3.24 11.29
CA LYS A 254 14.57 4.03 11.67
C LYS A 254 15.44 4.41 10.48
N LEU A 255 15.68 3.49 9.56
CA LEU A 255 16.40 3.77 8.33
C LEU A 255 15.70 4.85 7.51
N ARG A 256 14.36 4.79 7.41
CA ARG A 256 13.59 5.84 6.75
C ARG A 256 13.72 7.19 7.46
N ILE A 257 13.71 7.21 8.80
CA ILE A 257 13.95 8.44 9.58
C ILE A 257 15.31 9.05 9.23
N GLU A 258 16.37 8.24 9.19
CA GLU A 258 17.72 8.69 8.85
C GLU A 258 17.78 9.27 7.44
N LYS A 259 17.19 8.57 6.45
CA LYS A 259 17.16 8.99 5.05
C LYS A 259 16.48 10.35 4.84
N ILE A 260 15.44 10.67 5.62
CA ILE A 260 14.74 11.95 5.53
C ILE A 260 15.31 13.05 6.44
N GLY A 261 16.39 12.77 7.18
CA GLY A 261 17.05 13.73 8.07
C GLY A 261 16.33 13.96 9.41
N GLY A 262 15.59 12.97 9.91
CA GLY A 262 14.93 12.99 11.22
C GLY A 262 13.41 13.19 11.19
N ILE A 263 12.77 12.97 12.34
CA ILE A 263 11.32 13.20 12.51
C ILE A 263 11.08 14.67 12.82
N LYS A 264 10.14 15.30 12.09
CA LYS A 264 9.57 16.59 12.48
C LYS A 264 8.36 16.35 13.37
N GLU A 265 8.44 16.76 14.63
CA GLU A 265 7.30 16.71 15.54
C GLU A 265 6.14 17.56 15.00
N LYS A 266 4.92 17.02 15.13
CA LYS A 266 3.70 17.75 14.82
C LYS A 266 2.83 17.80 16.07
N LYS A 267 2.78 18.97 16.72
CA LYS A 267 1.86 19.24 17.83
C LYS A 267 0.42 19.22 17.29
N ASP A 268 -0.50 18.69 18.09
CA ASP A 268 -1.94 18.66 17.81
C ASP A 268 -2.30 18.02 16.45
N ALA A 269 -1.67 16.87 16.17
CA ALA A 269 -1.93 16.13 14.95
C ALA A 269 -3.38 15.63 14.91
N LYS A 270 -4.21 16.23 14.05
CA LYS A 270 -5.53 15.68 13.71
C LYS A 270 -5.36 14.26 13.17
N ILE A 271 -6.28 13.38 13.55
CA ILE A 271 -6.37 11.99 13.12
C ILE A 271 -7.57 11.80 12.18
N PRO A 272 -7.70 10.68 11.46
CA PRO A 272 -8.92 10.36 10.74
C PRO A 272 -10.13 10.32 11.67
N ASP A 273 -11.31 10.68 11.15
CA ASP A 273 -12.56 10.71 11.91
C ASP A 273 -13.75 10.23 11.07
N PRO A 274 -14.55 9.26 11.58
CA PRO A 274 -14.27 8.43 12.75
C PRO A 274 -13.06 7.50 12.55
N LEU A 275 -12.51 7.02 13.68
CA LEU A 275 -11.76 5.76 13.68
C LEU A 275 -12.77 4.61 13.71
N ILE A 276 -12.55 3.61 12.86
CA ILE A 276 -13.46 2.48 12.64
C ILE A 276 -12.72 1.15 12.63
#